data_AF-A0A6G0KWI1-F1
#
_entry.id   AF-A0A6G0KWI1-F1
#
_cell.length_a   1.000
_cell.length_b   1.000
_cell.length_c   1.000
_cell.angle_alpha   90.00
_cell.angle_beta   90.00
_cell.angle_gamma   90.00
#
_symmetry.space_group_name_H-M   'P 1'
#
loop_
_entity.id
_entity.type
_entity.pdbx_description
1 polymer ?
#
loop_
_entity_poly.entity_id
_entity_poly.type
_entity_poly.pdbx_seq_one_letter_code
_entity_poly.pdbx_strand_id
1 'polypeptide(L)'
;MALAIHKERSVAILPSFMNQITRMAVNKTQKYPGSNTATKTALPISHIDVTGCKDCTLVTSVFMSEIPHTSLEEVYAAVLAYFDSIPTAMRRHFGVKASRSRLNNIEAPVAYWRLNTDGIGFPPTVNHVMSANLTTSLGVVHLDAIPDDPLYPTGRSEFDVCALTLTPRKDPATGRTISVTLRWVVLYRYNMMPGDPVLKKSLEIVRPILNGDLITASVCSYIQELLQQRYTP
;
A
#
# COMPACT_ATOMS: atom_id res chain seq x y z
N MET A 1 -10.83 -21.57 6.62
CA MET A 1 -9.55 -21.84 7.32
C MET A 1 -8.38 -21.07 6.71
N ALA A 2 -8.10 -21.18 5.40
CA ALA A 2 -6.96 -20.51 4.75
C ALA A 2 -6.92 -18.97 4.90
N LEU A 3 -8.06 -18.28 4.75
CA LEU A 3 -8.13 -16.82 4.91
C LEU A 3 -7.78 -16.36 6.35
N ALA A 4 -8.21 -17.11 7.37
CA ALA A 4 -7.88 -16.79 8.76
C ALA A 4 -6.37 -16.95 9.04
N ILE A 5 -5.77 -18.04 8.54
CA ILE A 5 -4.33 -18.28 8.63
C ILE A 5 -3.54 -17.17 7.92
N HIS A 6 -3.99 -16.72 6.75
CA HIS A 6 -3.39 -15.59 6.05
C HIS A 6 -3.35 -14.34 6.96
N LYS A 7 -4.48 -13.97 7.56
CA LYS A 7 -4.55 -12.82 8.48
C LYS A 7 -3.61 -12.97 9.67
N GLU A 8 -3.62 -14.12 10.34
CA GLU A 8 -2.75 -14.37 11.50
C GLU A 8 -1.27 -14.20 11.13
N ARG A 9 -0.84 -14.77 10.01
CA ARG A 9 0.54 -14.64 9.51
C ARG A 9 0.89 -13.21 9.14
N SER A 10 0.01 -12.51 8.43
CA SER A 10 0.23 -11.11 8.05
C SER A 10 0.43 -10.22 9.27
N VAL A 11 -0.42 -10.37 10.29
CA VAL A 11 -0.29 -9.58 11.52
C VAL A 11 1.01 -9.91 12.27
N ALA A 12 1.43 -11.18 12.30
CA ALA A 12 2.64 -11.60 13.01
C ALA A 12 3.94 -11.17 12.31
N ILE A 13 3.98 -11.20 10.98
CA ILE A 13 5.24 -11.08 10.19
C ILE A 13 5.46 -9.66 9.67
N LEU A 14 4.40 -8.99 9.19
CA LEU A 14 4.55 -7.71 8.51
C LEU A 14 5.25 -6.64 9.34
N PRO A 15 5.01 -6.48 10.66
CA PRO A 15 5.67 -5.42 11.42
C PRO A 15 7.21 -5.51 11.39
N SER A 16 7.77 -6.70 11.61
CA SER A 16 9.23 -6.89 11.60
C SER A 16 9.81 -6.76 10.19
N PHE A 17 9.14 -7.34 9.20
CA PHE A 17 9.52 -7.28 7.79
C PHE A 17 9.51 -5.85 7.25
N MET A 18 8.43 -5.10 7.51
CA MET A 18 8.30 -3.70 7.11
C MET A 18 9.40 -2.85 7.74
N ASN A 19 9.69 -3.05 9.02
CA ASN A 19 10.79 -2.35 9.69
C ASN A 19 12.16 -2.65 9.06
N GLN A 20 12.40 -3.88 8.60
CA GLN A 20 13.64 -4.24 7.92
C GLN A 20 13.73 -3.57 6.55
N ILE A 21 12.70 -3.71 5.72
CA ILE A 21 12.68 -3.15 4.36
C ILE A 21 12.78 -1.63 4.37
N THR A 22 12.01 -0.94 5.22
CA THR A 22 12.08 0.52 5.27
C THR A 22 13.43 1.01 5.78
N ARG A 23 14.08 0.29 6.72
CA ARG A 23 15.44 0.61 7.15
C ARG A 23 16.44 0.44 6.01
N MET A 24 16.32 -0.62 5.21
CA MET A 24 17.18 -0.81 4.03
C MET A 24 17.00 0.34 3.03
N ALA A 25 15.76 0.77 2.78
CA ALA A 25 15.47 1.91 1.91
C ALA A 25 16.08 3.22 2.44
N VAL A 26 15.88 3.53 3.73
CA VAL A 26 16.49 4.69 4.40
C VAL A 26 18.02 4.67 4.26
N ASN A 27 18.65 3.53 4.56
CA ASN A 27 20.09 3.37 4.48
C ASN A 27 20.62 3.54 3.04
N LYS A 28 19.87 3.09 2.03
CA LYS A 28 20.21 3.33 0.61
C LYS A 28 20.14 4.82 0.30
N THR A 29 19.06 5.52 0.68
CA THR A 29 18.90 6.95 0.40
C THR A 29 19.98 7.83 1.05
N GLN A 30 20.46 7.46 2.23
CA GLN A 30 21.52 8.18 2.95
C GLN A 30 22.92 7.98 2.35
N LYS A 31 23.11 6.96 1.49
CA LYS A 31 24.40 6.67 0.85
C LYS A 31 24.59 7.38 -0.50
N TYR A 32 23.58 8.09 -1.01
CA TYR A 32 23.71 8.81 -2.28
C TYR A 32 24.56 10.08 -2.12
N PRO A 33 25.65 10.24 -2.90
CA PRO A 33 26.50 11.43 -2.85
C PRO A 33 25.70 12.66 -3.31
N GLY A 34 25.44 13.58 -2.38
CA GLY A 34 24.58 14.75 -2.58
C GLY A 34 23.60 15.02 -1.42
N SER A 35 23.36 14.05 -0.54
CA SER A 35 22.59 14.26 0.68
C SER A 35 23.44 14.97 1.75
N ASN A 36 23.60 16.29 1.62
CA ASN A 36 23.98 17.12 2.76
C ASN A 36 22.83 17.03 3.78
N THR A 37 23.01 16.29 4.88
CA THR A 37 22.62 16.67 6.25
C THR A 37 22.69 15.47 7.19
N ALA A 38 23.60 15.56 8.17
CA ALA A 38 23.71 14.64 9.30
C ALA A 38 22.58 14.82 10.35
N THR A 39 21.43 15.43 10.02
CA THR A 39 20.43 15.83 11.03
C THR A 39 19.00 15.96 10.47
N LYS A 40 18.38 14.85 10.07
CA LYS A 40 16.93 14.54 10.16
C LYS A 40 16.64 13.33 9.25
N THR A 41 15.78 12.42 9.68
CA THR A 41 15.13 11.47 8.79
C THR A 41 14.40 12.26 7.70
N ALA A 42 14.98 12.35 6.50
CA ALA A 42 14.42 13.06 5.36
C ALA A 42 13.22 12.28 4.80
N LEU A 43 12.10 12.35 5.52
CA LEU A 43 10.80 11.90 5.03
C LEU A 43 10.18 13.03 4.18
N PRO A 44 9.44 12.70 3.11
CA PRO A 44 9.10 11.34 2.66
C PRO A 44 10.25 10.62 1.95
N ILE A 45 10.23 9.29 2.02
CA ILE A 45 11.13 8.40 1.26
C ILE A 45 10.28 7.62 0.27
N SER A 46 10.71 7.60 -0.99
CA SER A 46 10.18 6.70 -2.02
C SER A 46 11.34 6.04 -2.75
N HIS A 47 11.29 4.72 -2.87
CA HIS A 47 12.29 3.94 -3.60
C HIS A 47 11.57 2.87 -4.42
N ILE A 48 11.91 2.77 -5.70
CA ILE A 48 11.40 1.75 -6.61
C ILE A 48 12.60 0.96 -7.13
N ASP A 49 12.55 -0.36 -6.98
CA ASP A 49 13.51 -1.30 -7.53
C ASP A 49 12.82 -2.17 -8.59
N VAL A 50 13.50 -2.41 -9.72
CA VAL A 50 13.02 -3.29 -10.80
C VAL A 50 14.00 -4.43 -10.96
N THR A 51 13.52 -5.66 -10.80
CA THR A 51 14.34 -6.88 -10.85
C THR A 51 13.84 -7.80 -11.95
N GLY A 52 14.69 -8.06 -12.95
CA GLY A 52 14.44 -9.10 -13.95
C GLY A 52 14.66 -10.48 -13.38
N CYS A 53 13.66 -11.35 -13.52
CA CYS A 53 13.74 -12.76 -13.19
C CYS A 53 13.91 -13.60 -14.47
N LYS A 54 13.91 -14.93 -14.34
CA LYS A 54 14.07 -15.86 -15.47
C LYS A 54 13.01 -15.67 -16.56
N ASP A 55 11.78 -15.41 -16.15
CA ASP A 55 10.58 -15.40 -17.00
C ASP A 55 9.60 -14.27 -16.66
N CYS A 56 9.99 -13.35 -15.78
CA CYS A 56 9.12 -12.27 -15.31
C CYS A 56 9.93 -11.06 -14.83
N THR A 57 9.23 -9.99 -14.45
CA THR A 57 9.81 -8.83 -13.79
C THR A 57 9.09 -8.56 -12.48
N LEU A 58 9.87 -8.36 -11.42
CA LEU A 58 9.37 -7.88 -10.14
C LEU A 58 9.66 -6.40 -10.01
N VAL A 59 8.64 -5.64 -9.65
CA VAL A 59 8.76 -4.21 -9.35
C VAL A 59 8.37 -4.04 -7.89
N THR A 60 9.33 -3.66 -7.07
CA THR A 60 9.12 -3.38 -5.66
C THR A 60 9.16 -1.89 -5.43
N SER A 61 8.29 -1.40 -4.56
CA SER A 61 8.34 -0.02 -4.09
C SER A 61 8.21 0.04 -2.59
N VAL A 62 9.02 0.91 -1.98
CA VAL A 62 9.01 1.22 -0.55
C VAL A 62 8.76 2.71 -0.42
N PHE A 63 7.69 3.05 0.29
CA PHE A 63 7.31 4.41 0.62
C PHE A 63 7.22 4.59 2.14
N MET A 64 7.71 5.71 2.65
CA MET A 64 7.59 6.08 4.05
C MET A 64 7.30 7.58 4.17
N SER A 65 6.32 7.95 4.99
CA SER A 65 5.96 9.34 5.26
C SER A 65 5.51 9.54 6.72
N GLU A 66 5.48 10.80 7.17
CA GLU A 66 4.80 11.18 8.41
C GLU A 66 3.49 11.89 8.06
N ILE A 67 2.39 11.42 8.63
CA ILE A 67 1.10 12.10 8.60
C ILE A 67 1.02 12.96 9.86
N PRO A 68 0.96 14.30 9.76
CA PRO A 68 0.92 15.21 10.91
C PRO A 68 -0.45 15.17 11.59
N HIS A 69 -0.75 14.05 12.26
CA HIS A 69 -2.00 13.78 12.93
C HIS A 69 -1.75 13.05 14.25
N THR A 70 -2.57 13.33 15.26
CA THR A 70 -2.36 12.85 16.64
C THR A 70 -3.07 11.53 16.95
N SER A 71 -4.12 11.18 16.20
CA SER A 71 -4.82 9.89 16.34
C SER A 71 -4.34 8.88 15.29
N LEU A 72 -3.93 7.70 15.77
CA LEU A 72 -3.62 6.54 14.93
C LEU A 72 -4.88 5.99 14.28
N GLU A 73 -5.98 5.96 15.03
CA GLU A 73 -7.29 5.43 14.63
C GLU A 73 -7.83 6.19 13.42
N GLU A 74 -7.74 7.53 13.42
CA GLU A 74 -8.22 8.36 12.31
C GLU A 74 -7.35 8.20 11.06
N VAL A 75 -6.02 8.14 11.21
CA VAL A 75 -5.12 7.86 10.08
C VAL A 75 -5.36 6.45 9.54
N TYR A 76 -5.58 5.48 10.41
CA TYR A 76 -5.91 4.11 10.02
C TYR A 76 -7.23 4.03 9.27
N ALA A 77 -8.27 4.71 9.73
CA ALA A 77 -9.56 4.82 9.04
C ALA A 77 -9.40 5.45 7.65
N ALA A 78 -8.58 6.50 7.53
CA ALA A 78 -8.26 7.14 6.26
C ALA A 78 -7.56 6.18 5.27
N VAL A 79 -6.66 5.33 5.78
CA VAL A 79 -6.02 4.28 4.97
C VAL A 79 -7.02 3.23 4.51
N LEU A 80 -7.94 2.79 5.37
CA LEU A 80 -8.99 1.85 4.96
C LEU A 80 -9.91 2.46 3.89
N ALA A 81 -10.29 3.73 4.06
CA ALA A 81 -11.08 4.47 3.07
C ALA A 81 -10.36 4.57 1.71
N TYR A 82 -9.02 4.72 1.70
CA TYR A 82 -8.23 4.65 0.47
C TYR A 82 -8.41 3.29 -0.24
N PHE A 83 -8.25 2.17 0.47
CA PHE A 83 -8.44 0.84 -0.12
C PHE A 83 -9.89 0.61 -0.59
N ASP A 84 -10.88 1.14 0.12
CA ASP A 84 -12.28 1.08 -0.29
C ASP A 84 -12.58 1.90 -1.54
N SER A 85 -11.84 2.99 -1.74
CA SER A 85 -12.01 3.89 -2.87
C SER A 85 -11.27 3.45 -4.15
N ILE A 86 -10.57 2.30 -4.16
CA ILE A 86 -9.76 1.85 -5.30
C ILE A 86 -10.47 2.01 -6.66
N PRO A 87 -11.72 1.54 -6.87
CA PRO A 87 -12.39 1.70 -8.16
C PRO A 87 -12.59 3.17 -8.58
N THR A 88 -12.92 4.03 -7.62
CA THR A 88 -13.08 5.48 -7.82
C THR A 88 -11.74 6.13 -8.12
N ALA A 89 -10.70 5.79 -7.36
CA ALA A 89 -9.35 6.30 -7.53
C ALA A 89 -8.77 5.87 -8.90
N MET A 90 -9.03 4.63 -9.32
CA MET A 90 -8.61 4.13 -10.62
C MET A 90 -9.20 4.93 -11.78
N ARG A 91 -10.51 5.21 -11.70
CA ARG A 91 -11.19 6.04 -12.70
C ARG A 91 -10.66 7.47 -12.70
N ARG A 92 -10.55 8.08 -11.52
CA ARG A 92 -10.17 9.49 -11.36
C ARG A 92 -8.73 9.77 -11.80
N HIS A 93 -7.79 8.89 -11.44
CA HIS A 93 -6.36 9.16 -11.60
C HIS A 93 -5.74 8.47 -12.82
N PHE A 94 -6.33 7.37 -13.29
CA PHE A 94 -5.78 6.61 -14.42
C PHE A 94 -6.75 6.55 -15.62
N GLY A 95 -7.97 7.07 -15.49
CA GLY A 95 -9.00 6.92 -16.53
C GLY A 95 -9.46 5.47 -16.72
N VAL A 96 -9.12 4.59 -15.78
CA VAL A 96 -9.37 3.14 -15.87
C VAL A 96 -10.74 2.82 -15.31
N LYS A 97 -11.56 2.11 -16.09
CA LYS A 97 -12.82 1.59 -15.57
C LYS A 97 -12.52 0.40 -14.67
N ALA A 98 -12.85 0.51 -13.39
CA ALA A 98 -12.66 -0.54 -12.41
C ALA A 98 -13.96 -0.89 -11.70
N SER A 99 -14.09 -2.16 -11.32
CA SER A 99 -15.19 -2.67 -10.48
C SER A 99 -14.66 -3.65 -9.45
N ARG A 100 -15.25 -3.66 -8.25
CA ARG A 100 -14.85 -4.54 -7.15
C ARG A 100 -16.07 -5.30 -6.64
N SER A 101 -15.94 -6.61 -6.45
CA SER A 101 -17.01 -7.50 -5.99
C SER A 101 -16.53 -8.40 -4.87
N ARG A 102 -17.32 -8.55 -3.80
CA ARG A 102 -16.96 -9.40 -2.66
C ARG A 102 -17.19 -10.86 -3.05
N LEU A 103 -16.22 -11.72 -2.77
CA LEU A 103 -16.28 -13.16 -3.05
C LEU A 103 -16.59 -14.00 -1.79
N ASN A 104 -16.56 -13.40 -0.60
CA ASN A 104 -16.97 -14.03 0.65
C ASN A 104 -18.01 -13.18 1.42
N ASN A 105 -18.43 -13.66 2.59
CA ASN A 105 -19.38 -12.95 3.44
C ASN A 105 -18.81 -11.59 3.91
N ILE A 106 -19.68 -10.58 4.02
CA ILE A 106 -19.33 -9.24 4.51
C ILE A 106 -18.84 -9.24 5.97
N GLU A 107 -19.35 -10.15 6.79
CA GLU A 107 -18.98 -10.35 8.20
C GLU A 107 -17.67 -11.13 8.36
N ALA A 108 -17.11 -11.67 7.28
CA ALA A 108 -15.86 -12.42 7.36
C ALA A 108 -14.72 -11.50 7.83
N PRO A 109 -13.84 -11.99 8.74
CA PRO A 109 -12.77 -11.18 9.35
C PRO A 109 -11.66 -10.76 8.37
N VAL A 110 -11.75 -11.24 7.13
CA VAL A 110 -10.83 -11.05 6.04
C VAL A 110 -11.64 -10.81 4.78
N ALA A 111 -11.16 -9.86 4.01
CA ALA A 111 -11.85 -9.28 2.90
C ALA A 111 -11.40 -9.88 1.58
N TYR A 112 -12.21 -10.77 1.01
CA TYR A 112 -11.87 -11.45 -0.23
C TYR A 112 -12.67 -10.84 -1.39
N TRP A 113 -11.95 -10.23 -2.33
CA TRP A 113 -12.53 -9.42 -3.39
C TRP A 113 -12.01 -9.87 -4.76
N ARG A 114 -12.82 -9.64 -5.79
CA ARG A 114 -12.38 -9.58 -7.19
C ARG A 114 -12.38 -8.14 -7.65
N LEU A 115 -11.24 -7.69 -8.14
CA LEU A 115 -11.06 -6.44 -8.87
C LEU A 115 -11.02 -6.73 -10.36
N ASN A 116 -11.89 -6.08 -11.13
CA ASN A 116 -11.79 -6.04 -12.58
C ASN A 116 -11.37 -4.66 -13.03
N THR A 117 -10.43 -4.58 -13.97
CA THR A 117 -9.96 -3.34 -14.56
C THR A 117 -10.00 -3.42 -16.07
N ASP A 118 -10.26 -2.28 -16.70
CA ASP A 118 -10.21 -2.12 -18.16
C ASP A 118 -9.30 -0.93 -18.45
N GLY A 119 -8.00 -1.23 -18.62
CA GLY A 119 -6.98 -0.23 -18.83
C GLY A 119 -5.55 -0.79 -18.87
N ILE A 120 -4.64 -0.01 -19.47
CA ILE A 120 -3.22 -0.38 -19.57
C ILE A 120 -2.55 -0.23 -18.20
N GLY A 121 -1.69 -1.20 -17.87
CA GLY A 121 -0.84 -1.18 -16.68
C GLY A 121 -1.45 -1.78 -15.42
N PHE A 122 -2.68 -2.30 -15.52
CA PHE A 122 -3.34 -3.07 -14.47
C PHE A 122 -3.75 -4.43 -15.03
N PRO A 123 -3.65 -5.52 -14.25
CA PRO A 123 -4.17 -6.80 -14.69
C PRO A 123 -5.71 -6.73 -14.82
N PRO A 124 -6.31 -7.29 -15.89
CA PRO A 124 -7.75 -7.16 -16.15
C PRO A 124 -8.65 -7.73 -15.04
N THR A 125 -8.22 -8.82 -14.41
CA THR A 125 -8.94 -9.45 -13.31
C THR A 125 -7.94 -9.97 -12.29
N VAL A 126 -8.08 -9.55 -11.04
CA VAL A 126 -7.29 -10.03 -9.91
C VAL A 126 -8.21 -10.32 -8.75
N ASN A 127 -7.98 -11.44 -8.06
CA ASN A 127 -8.61 -11.69 -6.79
C ASN A 127 -7.63 -11.31 -5.68
N HIS A 128 -8.10 -10.57 -4.68
CA HIS A 128 -7.29 -10.13 -3.55
C HIS A 128 -7.90 -10.54 -2.23
N VAL A 129 -7.02 -10.88 -1.30
CA VAL A 129 -7.32 -11.01 0.12
C VAL A 129 -6.77 -9.81 0.84
N MET A 130 -7.64 -9.06 1.49
CA MET A 130 -7.29 -7.93 2.33
C MET A 130 -7.47 -8.31 3.80
N SER A 131 -6.42 -8.15 4.59
CA SER A 131 -6.48 -8.24 6.04
C SER A 131 -6.05 -6.92 6.66
N ALA A 132 -6.73 -6.57 7.76
CA ALA A 132 -6.59 -5.29 8.42
C ALA A 132 -6.65 -5.55 9.93
N ASN A 133 -5.71 -4.98 10.68
CA ASN A 133 -5.70 -5.02 12.14
C ASN A 133 -5.22 -3.70 12.73
N LEU A 134 -5.84 -3.27 13.82
CA LEU A 134 -5.47 -2.08 14.57
C LEU A 134 -5.30 -2.44 16.05
N THR A 135 -4.20 -1.98 16.64
CA THR A 135 -3.97 -1.96 18.08
C THR A 135 -3.72 -0.51 18.53
N THR A 136 -3.53 -0.30 19.83
CA THR A 136 -3.22 1.02 20.40
C THR A 136 -1.90 1.63 19.92
N SER A 137 -1.02 0.84 19.31
CA SER A 137 0.32 1.29 18.89
C SER A 137 0.68 0.92 17.45
N LEU A 138 -0.19 0.18 16.75
CA LEU A 138 0.12 -0.35 15.43
C LEU A 138 -1.15 -0.52 14.59
N GLY A 139 -1.16 0.10 13.41
CA GLY A 139 -2.05 -0.26 12.32
C GLY A 139 -1.33 -1.18 11.33
N VAL A 140 -2.00 -2.22 10.85
CA VAL A 140 -1.52 -3.11 9.78
C VAL A 140 -2.61 -3.26 8.73
N VAL A 141 -2.23 -3.12 7.46
CA VAL A 141 -3.05 -3.49 6.31
C VAL A 141 -2.22 -4.33 5.36
N HIS A 142 -2.79 -5.41 4.87
CA HIS A 142 -2.18 -6.30 3.89
C HIS A 142 -3.19 -6.58 2.79
N LEU A 143 -2.78 -6.42 1.54
CA LEU A 143 -3.52 -6.83 0.35
C LEU A 143 -2.64 -7.81 -0.41
N ASP A 144 -3.16 -9.01 -0.65
CA ASP A 144 -2.41 -10.08 -1.30
C ASP A 144 -3.24 -10.64 -2.46
N ALA A 145 -2.70 -10.57 -3.66
CA ALA A 145 -3.32 -11.19 -4.83
C ALA A 145 -3.20 -12.71 -4.77
N ILE A 146 -4.26 -13.40 -5.20
CA ILE A 146 -4.26 -14.85 -5.35
C ILE A 146 -4.10 -15.16 -6.85
N PRO A 147 -2.88 -15.45 -7.33
CA PRO A 147 -2.65 -15.76 -8.74
C PRO A 147 -3.28 -17.09 -9.14
N ASP A 148 -3.07 -18.14 -8.34
CA ASP A 148 -3.59 -19.49 -8.59
C ASP A 148 -4.81 -19.76 -7.70
N ASP A 149 -5.94 -19.17 -8.07
CA ASP A 149 -7.19 -19.27 -7.31
C ASP A 149 -8.05 -20.46 -7.79
N PRO A 150 -8.12 -21.57 -7.04
CA PRO A 150 -8.91 -22.73 -7.44
C PRO A 150 -10.43 -22.50 -7.28
N LEU A 151 -10.83 -21.54 -6.44
CA LEU A 151 -12.25 -21.26 -6.18
C LEU A 151 -12.81 -20.28 -7.21
N TYR A 152 -12.00 -19.31 -7.62
CA TYR A 152 -12.39 -18.26 -8.55
C TYR A 152 -11.28 -17.98 -9.58
N PRO A 153 -11.00 -18.88 -10.53
CA PRO A 153 -9.87 -18.74 -11.45
C PRO A 153 -9.86 -17.43 -12.25
N THR A 154 -8.67 -16.85 -12.44
CA THR A 154 -8.43 -15.62 -13.21
C THR A 154 -7.51 -15.84 -14.43
N GLY A 155 -6.79 -16.96 -14.48
CA GLY A 155 -6.01 -17.39 -15.65
C GLY A 155 -4.73 -16.59 -15.91
N ARG A 156 -4.18 -15.88 -14.90
CA ARG A 156 -2.95 -15.08 -15.06
C ARG A 156 -1.99 -15.25 -13.87
N SER A 157 -0.70 -15.16 -14.17
CA SER A 157 0.40 -15.18 -13.19
C SER A 157 0.88 -13.78 -12.78
N GLU A 158 0.27 -12.72 -13.33
CA GLU A 158 0.50 -11.34 -12.90
C GLU A 158 -0.23 -11.08 -11.60
N PHE A 159 0.45 -10.45 -10.65
CA PHE A 159 -0.12 -10.22 -9.35
C PHE A 159 0.48 -8.99 -8.68
N ASP A 160 -0.25 -8.47 -7.70
CA ASP A 160 0.18 -7.38 -6.85
C ASP A 160 -0.03 -7.71 -5.37
N VAL A 161 0.92 -7.29 -4.55
CA VAL A 161 0.87 -7.40 -3.09
C VAL A 161 1.22 -6.05 -2.51
N CYS A 162 0.51 -5.64 -1.47
CA CYS A 162 0.88 -4.48 -0.67
C CYS A 162 0.84 -4.78 0.82
N ALA A 163 1.81 -4.24 1.55
CA ALA A 163 1.87 -4.26 3.00
C ALA A 163 2.01 -2.83 3.52
N LEU A 164 1.26 -2.51 4.55
CA LEU A 164 1.27 -1.19 5.17
C LEU A 164 1.28 -1.31 6.69
N THR A 165 2.13 -0.51 7.32
CA THR A 165 2.12 -0.32 8.77
C THR A 165 2.02 1.14 9.16
N LEU A 166 1.27 1.41 10.22
CA LEU A 166 1.12 2.72 10.85
C LEU A 166 1.64 2.64 12.28
N THR A 167 2.51 3.56 12.68
CA THR A 167 3.01 3.64 14.06
C THR A 167 2.97 5.07 14.56
N PRO A 168 2.42 5.35 15.76
CA PRO A 168 2.47 6.68 16.36
C PRO A 168 3.92 7.10 16.61
N ARG A 169 4.26 8.33 16.21
CA ARG A 169 5.46 9.01 16.66
C ARG A 169 5.09 9.85 17.88
N LYS A 170 5.73 9.57 19.01
CA LYS A 170 5.52 10.28 20.27
C LYS A 170 6.56 11.37 20.45
N ASP A 171 6.12 12.50 20.98
CA ASP A 171 7.01 13.54 21.49
C ASP A 171 7.78 13.00 22.71
N PRO A 172 9.12 13.08 22.73
CA PRO A 172 9.91 12.51 23.82
C PRO A 172 9.66 13.14 25.20
N ALA A 173 9.26 14.41 25.25
CA ALA A 173 9.07 15.14 26.50
C ALA A 173 7.67 14.90 27.11
N THR A 174 6.64 14.83 26.27
CA THR A 174 5.24 14.75 26.70
C THR A 174 4.62 13.36 26.53
N GLY A 175 5.27 12.47 25.77
CA GLY A 175 4.74 11.14 25.44
C GLY A 175 3.51 11.15 24.54
N ARG A 176 3.05 12.34 24.10
CA ARG A 176 1.87 12.50 23.24
C ARG A 176 2.22 12.16 21.80
N THR A 177 1.29 11.54 21.09
CA THR A 177 1.41 11.35 19.65
C THR A 177 1.39 12.70 18.96
N ILE A 178 2.39 12.95 18.10
CA ILE A 178 2.54 14.19 17.32
C ILE A 178 2.38 13.97 15.82
N SER A 179 2.64 12.75 15.36
CA SER A 179 2.42 12.31 13.98
C SER A 179 2.23 10.80 13.95
N VAL A 180 1.75 10.28 12.83
CA VAL A 180 1.68 8.85 12.54
C VAL A 180 2.63 8.56 11.39
N THR A 181 3.59 7.67 11.61
CA THR A 181 4.47 7.18 10.53
C THR A 181 3.73 6.16 9.70
N LEU A 182 3.64 6.40 8.40
CA LEU A 182 3.10 5.48 7.40
C LEU A 182 4.27 4.80 6.68
N ARG A 183 4.28 3.47 6.67
CA ARG A 183 5.20 2.64 5.89
C ARG A 183 4.38 1.81 4.93
N TRP A 184 4.71 1.89 3.65
CA TRP A 184 4.02 1.21 2.58
C TRP A 184 5.06 0.46 1.74
N VAL A 185 4.76 -0.79 1.42
CA VAL A 185 5.53 -1.60 0.47
C VAL A 185 4.56 -2.19 -0.54
N VAL A 186 4.90 -2.08 -1.82
CA VAL A 186 4.17 -2.71 -2.93
C VAL A 186 5.12 -3.58 -3.73
N LEU A 187 4.63 -4.74 -4.16
CA LEU A 187 5.30 -5.66 -5.08
C LEU A 187 4.34 -5.97 -6.22
N TYR A 188 4.75 -5.68 -7.45
CA TYR A 188 4.06 -6.12 -8.65
C TYR A 188 4.91 -7.18 -9.37
N ARG A 189 4.29 -8.29 -9.78
CA ARG A 189 4.86 -9.25 -10.71
C ARG A 189 4.23 -9.05 -12.08
N TYR A 190 5.07 -8.75 -13.06
CA TYR A 190 4.70 -8.66 -14.47
C TYR A 190 5.17 -9.91 -15.20
N ASN A 191 4.33 -10.47 -16.06
CA ASN A 191 4.69 -11.59 -16.94
C ASN A 191 5.40 -11.07 -18.20
N MET A 192 6.39 -10.19 -18.01
CA MET A 192 7.13 -9.47 -19.05
C MET A 192 8.59 -9.34 -18.61
N MET A 193 9.52 -9.21 -19.55
CA MET A 193 10.94 -8.96 -19.26
C MET A 193 11.19 -7.45 -19.02
N PRO A 194 12.27 -7.08 -18.29
CA PRO A 194 12.48 -5.67 -17.90
C PRO A 194 12.62 -4.69 -19.06
N GLY A 195 13.04 -5.15 -20.23
CA GLY A 195 13.20 -4.34 -21.44
C GLY A 195 11.92 -4.14 -22.25
N ASP A 196 10.80 -4.75 -21.85
CA ASP A 196 9.55 -4.66 -22.60
C ASP A 196 8.98 -3.22 -22.56
N PRO A 197 8.73 -2.57 -23.72
CA PRO A 197 8.13 -1.24 -23.76
C PRO A 197 6.77 -1.13 -23.05
N VAL A 198 5.98 -2.21 -23.02
CA VAL A 198 4.69 -2.25 -22.33
C VAL A 198 4.90 -2.15 -20.82
N LEU A 199 5.92 -2.81 -20.28
CA LEU A 199 6.27 -2.70 -18.87
C LEU A 199 6.66 -1.26 -18.53
N LYS A 200 7.50 -0.61 -19.34
CA LYS A 200 7.88 0.78 -19.11
C LYS A 200 6.66 1.70 -19.04
N LYS A 201 5.75 1.57 -20.01
CA LYS A 201 4.49 2.36 -20.05
C LYS A 201 3.61 2.07 -18.83
N SER A 202 3.50 0.80 -18.44
CA SER A 202 2.79 0.39 -17.23
C SER A 202 3.35 1.10 -15.99
N LEU A 203 4.68 1.07 -15.82
CA LEU A 203 5.36 1.70 -14.70
C LEU A 203 5.19 3.22 -14.64
N GLU A 204 5.12 3.89 -15.79
CA GLU A 204 4.80 5.32 -15.86
C GLU A 204 3.37 5.60 -15.37
N ILE A 205 2.40 4.75 -15.72
CA ILE A 205 0.99 4.88 -15.32
C ILE A 205 0.84 4.64 -13.81
N VAL A 206 1.40 3.56 -13.28
CA VAL A 206 1.21 3.17 -11.87
C VAL A 206 2.16 3.88 -10.89
N ARG A 207 3.07 4.71 -11.40
CA ARG A 207 4.05 5.46 -10.57
C ARG A 207 3.42 6.21 -9.39
N PRO A 208 2.26 6.89 -9.51
CA PRO A 208 1.63 7.56 -8.36
C PRO A 208 1.19 6.61 -7.24
N ILE A 209 0.93 5.33 -7.55
CA ILE A 209 0.67 4.30 -6.53
C ILE A 209 1.99 3.90 -5.87
N LEU A 210 3.01 3.57 -6.68
CA LEU A 210 4.31 3.12 -6.20
C LEU A 210 4.97 4.18 -5.31
N ASN A 211 4.95 5.44 -5.74
CA ASN A 211 5.53 6.55 -4.99
C ASN A 211 4.79 6.92 -3.70
N GLY A 212 3.62 6.32 -3.43
CA GLY A 212 2.80 6.68 -2.28
C GLY A 212 2.03 8.00 -2.43
N ASP A 213 2.06 8.64 -3.61
CA ASP A 213 1.36 9.90 -3.88
C ASP A 213 -0.15 9.73 -3.69
N LEU A 214 -0.69 8.65 -4.25
CA LEU A 214 -2.14 8.43 -4.26
C LEU A 214 -2.70 8.13 -2.86
N ILE A 215 -2.03 7.29 -2.07
CA ILE A 215 -2.44 7.05 -0.68
C ILE A 215 -2.27 8.31 0.16
N THR A 216 -1.17 9.05 -0.02
CA THR A 216 -0.92 10.26 0.78
C THR A 216 -2.00 11.30 0.50
N ALA A 217 -2.33 11.54 -0.77
CA ALA A 217 -3.41 12.43 -1.15
C ALA A 217 -4.75 11.98 -0.55
N SER A 218 -5.09 10.69 -0.68
CA SER A 218 -6.34 10.14 -0.14
C SER A 218 -6.44 10.27 1.37
N VAL A 219 -5.37 9.96 2.10
CA VAL A 219 -5.32 10.05 3.56
C VAL A 219 -5.46 11.51 4.02
N CYS A 220 -4.72 12.42 3.39
CA CYS A 220 -4.79 13.84 3.72
C CYS A 220 -6.18 14.44 3.43
N SER A 221 -6.79 14.12 2.28
CA SER A 221 -8.14 14.58 1.95
C SER A 221 -9.18 14.08 2.94
N TYR A 222 -9.12 12.79 3.31
CA TYR A 222 -10.03 12.22 4.29
C TYR A 222 -9.93 12.90 5.67
N ILE A 223 -8.70 13.12 6.15
CA ILE A 223 -8.46 13.83 7.41
C ILE A 223 -8.98 15.27 7.33
N GLN A 224 -8.73 15.96 6.22
CA GLN A 224 -9.20 17.33 6.02
C GLN A 224 -10.74 17.41 6.06
N GLU A 225 -11.43 16.49 5.39
CA GLU A 225 -12.90 16.40 5.42
C GLU A 225 -13.42 16.12 6.83
N LEU A 226 -12.80 15.20 7.58
CA LEU A 226 -13.14 14.94 8.98
C LEU A 226 -12.99 16.18 9.86
N LEU A 227 -11.90 16.93 9.69
CA LEU A 227 -11.68 18.16 10.44
C LEU A 227 -12.73 19.21 10.07
N GLN A 228 -13.05 19.38 8.79
CA GLN A 228 -14.10 20.30 8.35
C GLN A 228 -15.46 19.96 8.96
N GLN A 229 -15.85 18.68 8.99
CA GLN A 229 -17.10 18.24 9.62
C GLN A 229 -17.15 18.50 11.12
N ARG A 230 -16.01 18.46 11.82
CA ARG A 230 -15.93 18.77 13.26
C ARG A 230 -16.01 20.27 13.56
N TYR A 231 -15.55 21.11 12.64
CA TYR A 231 -15.48 22.56 12.82
C TYR A 231 -16.58 23.33 12.08
N THR A 232 -17.49 22.63 11.39
CA THR A 232 -18.71 23.22 10.83
C THR A 232 -19.87 22.94 11.80
N PRO A 233 -20.48 23.97 12.42
CA PRO A 233 -21.54 23.81 13.42
C PRO A 233 -22.85 23.25 12.83
#